data_AF-A0A850XGF2-F1
#
_entry.id   AF-A0A850XGF2-F1
#
_cell.length_a   1.000
_cell.length_b   1.000
_cell.length_c   1.000
_cell.angle_alpha   90.00
_cell.angle_beta   90.00
_cell.angle_gamma   90.00
#
_symmetry.space_group_name_H-M   'P 1'
#
loop_
_entity.id
_entity.type
_entity.pdbx_description
1 polymer ?
#
loop_
_entity_poly.entity_id
_entity_poly.type
_entity_poly.pdbx_seq_one_letter_code
_entity_poly.pdbx_strand_id
1 'polypeptide(L)'
;KIRVLEGTVCKSVFSCVAGLAMVRRTAEADVVRLRRYEIPIKRVARNLCLDPALIAAIISQESRVGLLLNNGWDQEQQKYGLMQIGRQRQYPYAVWDSEEHINQGSTILVLALNEVRARHPTWTWDRQLR
;
A
#
# COMPACT_ATOMS: atom_id res chain seq x y z
N LYS A 1 -33.57 3.82 32.53
CA LYS A 1 -32.66 3.17 33.51
C LYS A 1 -31.38 2.79 32.76
N ILE A 2 -30.27 3.46 33.08
CA ILE A 2 -28.95 3.28 32.45
C ILE A 2 -28.28 2.00 32.99
N ARG A 3 -27.63 1.20 32.13
CA ARG A 3 -26.21 0.83 32.27
C ARG A 3 -25.65 0.12 31.03
N VAL A 4 -24.62 0.76 30.46
CA VAL A 4 -23.56 0.26 29.56
C VAL A 4 -22.67 -0.74 30.30
N LEU A 5 -22.10 -1.74 29.60
CA LEU A 5 -20.74 -2.36 29.74
C LEU A 5 -20.63 -3.45 28.64
N GLU A 6 -19.86 -3.31 27.55
CA GLU A 6 -18.41 -3.48 27.36
C GLU A 6 -18.04 -4.78 26.60
N GLY A 7 -17.34 -4.60 25.47
CA GLY A 7 -16.11 -5.32 25.10
C GLY A 7 -16.14 -6.84 24.91
N THR A 8 -16.02 -7.28 23.64
CA THR A 8 -15.21 -8.49 23.36
C THR A 8 -14.52 -8.36 21.99
N VAL A 9 -13.33 -7.79 21.99
CA VAL A 9 -12.34 -7.97 20.93
C VAL A 9 -11.75 -9.37 21.14
N CYS A 10 -12.17 -10.34 20.34
CA CYS A 10 -11.49 -11.65 20.29
C CYS A 10 -10.47 -11.61 19.14
N LYS A 11 -9.29 -11.05 19.37
CA LYS A 11 -8.15 -11.15 18.45
C LYS A 11 -7.32 -12.38 18.82
N SER A 12 -7.55 -13.47 18.10
CA SER A 12 -6.69 -14.66 18.12
C SER A 12 -5.25 -14.26 17.79
N VAL A 13 -4.35 -14.39 18.77
CA VAL A 13 -2.90 -14.18 18.61
C VAL A 13 -2.31 -15.14 17.55
N PHE A 14 -2.91 -16.33 17.39
CA PHE A 14 -2.51 -17.33 16.40
C PHE A 14 -2.74 -16.87 14.96
N SER A 15 -3.85 -16.14 14.71
CA SER A 15 -4.14 -15.53 13.40
C SER A 15 -3.16 -14.43 13.04
N CYS A 16 -2.66 -13.68 14.02
CA CYS A 16 -1.72 -12.57 13.79
C CYS A 16 -0.31 -13.07 13.45
N VAL A 17 0.18 -14.08 14.18
CA VAL A 17 1.51 -14.68 13.93
C VAL A 17 1.55 -15.41 12.58
N ALA A 18 0.50 -16.17 12.25
CA ALA A 18 0.38 -16.79 10.93
C ALA A 18 0.29 -15.74 9.81
N GLY A 19 -0.48 -14.66 10.03
CA GLY A 19 -0.59 -13.54 9.09
C GLY A 19 0.75 -12.85 8.83
N LEU A 20 1.49 -12.49 9.88
CA LEU A 20 2.81 -11.86 9.77
C LEU A 20 3.83 -12.76 9.06
N ALA A 21 3.83 -14.06 9.36
CA ALA A 21 4.70 -15.01 8.68
C ALA A 21 4.37 -15.12 7.19
N MET A 22 3.08 -15.11 6.82
CA MET A 22 2.67 -15.12 5.42
C MET A 22 3.08 -13.84 4.69
N VAL A 23 2.81 -12.66 5.27
CA VAL A 23 3.21 -11.36 4.68
C VAL A 23 4.72 -11.27 4.49
N ARG A 24 5.49 -11.75 5.47
CA ARG A 24 6.96 -11.80 5.36
C ARG A 24 7.41 -12.71 4.21
N ARG A 25 6.84 -13.91 4.11
CA ARG A 25 7.16 -14.84 3.02
C ARG A 25 6.81 -14.26 1.64
N THR A 26 5.67 -13.59 1.52
CA THR A 26 5.28 -12.95 0.26
C THR A 26 6.21 -11.78 -0.08
N ALA A 27 6.57 -10.96 0.90
CA ALA A 27 7.53 -9.87 0.71
C ALA A 27 8.93 -10.39 0.31
N GLU A 28 9.41 -11.45 0.96
CA GLU A 28 10.68 -12.11 0.63
C GLU A 28 10.69 -12.65 -0.81
N ALA A 29 9.57 -13.24 -1.27
CA ALA A 29 9.42 -13.70 -2.65
C ALA A 29 9.39 -12.55 -3.68
N ASP A 30 8.97 -11.36 -3.25
CA ASP A 30 8.80 -10.19 -4.11
C ASP A 30 10.08 -9.32 -4.20
N VAL A 31 11.01 -9.46 -3.24
CA VAL A 31 12.31 -8.73 -3.21
C VAL A 31 13.06 -8.81 -4.54
N VAL A 32 13.08 -9.98 -5.19
CA VAL A 32 13.81 -10.16 -6.45
C VAL A 32 13.23 -9.27 -7.56
N ARG A 33 11.89 -9.13 -7.62
CA ARG A 33 11.21 -8.27 -8.60
C ARG A 33 11.35 -6.80 -8.26
N LEU A 34 11.33 -6.46 -6.97
CA LEU A 34 11.48 -5.09 -6.49
C LEU A 34 12.82 -4.46 -6.89
N ARG A 35 13.88 -5.26 -7.10
CA ARG A 35 15.19 -4.76 -7.55
C ARG A 35 15.09 -3.94 -8.85
N ARG A 36 14.18 -4.31 -9.77
CA ARG A 36 13.94 -3.55 -11.01
C ARG A 36 13.45 -2.12 -10.76
N TYR A 37 12.76 -1.90 -9.65
CA TYR A 37 12.12 -0.64 -9.30
C TYR A 37 12.81 0.08 -8.14
N GLU A 38 13.97 -0.39 -7.69
CA GLU A 38 14.65 0.16 -6.51
C GLU A 38 14.98 1.65 -6.67
N ILE A 39 15.57 2.03 -7.80
CA ILE A 39 15.93 3.42 -8.12
C ILE A 39 14.69 4.32 -8.18
N PRO A 40 13.65 4.02 -8.99
CA PRO A 40 12.48 4.88 -9.06
C PRO A 40 11.73 4.96 -7.72
N ILE A 41 11.60 3.85 -6.98
CA ILE A 41 11.00 3.86 -5.63
C ILE A 41 11.78 4.80 -4.70
N LYS A 42 13.11 4.71 -4.67
CA LYS A 42 13.95 5.58 -3.81
C LYS A 42 13.83 7.05 -4.18
N ARG A 43 13.74 7.38 -5.47
CA ARG A 43 13.57 8.77 -5.93
C ARG A 43 12.23 9.34 -5.51
N VAL A 44 11.14 8.62 -5.82
CA VAL A 44 9.79 9.03 -5.44
C VAL A 44 9.65 9.16 -3.92
N ALA A 45 10.15 8.18 -3.16
CA ALA A 45 10.13 8.21 -1.70
C ALA A 45 10.82 9.45 -1.13
N ARG A 46 12.01 9.80 -1.65
CA ARG A 46 12.74 11.01 -1.25
C ARG A 46 11.96 12.27 -1.56
N ASN A 47 11.36 12.36 -2.75
CA ASN A 47 10.61 13.53 -3.18
C ASN A 47 9.35 13.76 -2.34
N LEU A 48 8.73 12.69 -1.85
CA LEU A 48 7.47 12.73 -1.08
C LEU A 48 7.67 12.56 0.43
N CYS A 49 8.91 12.53 0.92
CA CYS A 49 9.25 12.28 2.33
C CYS A 49 8.61 10.98 2.89
N LEU A 50 8.59 9.92 2.08
CA LEU A 50 8.13 8.58 2.47
C LEU A 50 9.31 7.63 2.69
N ASP A 51 9.07 6.57 3.47
CA ASP A 51 10.00 5.44 3.53
C ASP A 51 9.91 4.65 2.20
N PRO A 52 11.03 4.42 1.48
CA PRO A 52 11.04 3.54 0.30
C PRO A 52 10.44 2.15 0.57
N ALA A 53 10.62 1.60 1.78
CA ALA A 53 10.07 0.31 2.18
C ALA A 53 8.53 0.33 2.24
N LEU A 54 7.91 1.47 2.59
CA LEU A 54 6.46 1.62 2.58
C LEU A 54 5.90 1.52 1.15
N ILE A 55 6.51 2.23 0.20
CA ILE A 55 6.11 2.18 -1.21
C ILE A 55 6.31 0.76 -1.77
N ALA A 56 7.47 0.14 -1.49
CA ALA A 56 7.76 -1.22 -1.92
C ALA A 56 6.78 -2.25 -1.34
N ALA A 57 6.39 -2.09 -0.06
CA ALA A 57 5.41 -2.95 0.59
C ALA A 57 4.02 -2.82 -0.07
N ILE A 58 3.60 -1.59 -0.41
CA ILE A 58 2.34 -1.37 -1.13
C ILE A 58 2.38 -2.02 -2.51
N ILE A 59 3.46 -1.84 -3.28
CA ILE A 59 3.60 -2.46 -4.61
C ILE A 59 3.56 -4.00 -4.52
N SER A 60 4.24 -4.58 -3.52
CA SER A 60 4.20 -6.03 -3.26
C SER A 60 2.78 -6.48 -2.92
N GLN A 61 2.10 -5.79 -2.02
CA GLN A 61 0.76 -6.18 -1.57
C GLN A 61 -0.30 -6.01 -2.67
N GLU A 62 -0.23 -4.94 -3.46
CA GLU A 62 -1.26 -4.59 -4.44
C GLU A 62 -1.14 -5.42 -5.73
N SER A 63 0.07 -5.65 -6.23
CA SER A 63 0.25 -6.26 -7.56
C SER A 63 1.23 -7.44 -7.59
N ARG A 64 1.80 -7.81 -6.44
CA ARG A 64 2.95 -8.73 -6.37
C ARG A 64 4.08 -8.25 -7.29
N VAL A 65 4.30 -6.93 -7.28
CA VAL A 65 5.30 -6.25 -8.11
C VAL A 65 5.04 -6.48 -9.62
N GLY A 66 3.77 -6.37 -10.02
CA GLY A 66 3.33 -6.56 -11.40
C GLY A 66 3.05 -8.02 -11.80
N LEU A 67 3.34 -9.01 -10.95
CA LEU A 67 3.12 -10.43 -11.27
C LEU A 67 1.65 -10.77 -11.52
N LEU A 68 0.71 -10.09 -10.85
CA LEU A 68 -0.73 -10.34 -11.00
C LEU A 68 -1.37 -9.54 -12.14
N LEU A 69 -0.60 -8.74 -12.88
CA LEU A 69 -1.14 -7.78 -13.84
C LEU A 69 -1.11 -8.31 -15.27
N ASN A 70 -2.16 -7.97 -16.02
CA ASN A 70 -2.23 -8.17 -17.46
C ASN A 70 -2.18 -6.81 -18.16
N ASN A 71 -1.04 -6.51 -18.79
CA ASN A 71 -0.77 -5.21 -19.43
C ASN A 71 -1.06 -4.01 -18.49
N GLY A 72 -0.66 -4.15 -17.22
CA GLY A 72 -0.87 -3.13 -16.18
C GLY A 72 -2.23 -3.16 -15.49
N TRP A 73 -3.19 -3.96 -15.95
CA TRP A 73 -4.51 -4.05 -15.32
C TRP A 73 -4.63 -5.26 -14.39
N ASP A 74 -5.46 -5.12 -13.36
CA ASP A 74 -5.96 -6.26 -12.60
C ASP A 74 -6.93 -7.12 -13.42
N GLN A 75 -7.35 -8.25 -12.83
CA GLN A 75 -8.25 -9.20 -13.48
C GLN A 75 -9.61 -8.57 -13.84
N GLU A 76 -10.10 -7.64 -13.02
CA GLU A 76 -11.40 -6.98 -13.20
C GLU A 76 -11.33 -5.69 -14.03
N GLN A 77 -10.13 -5.29 -14.46
CA GLN A 77 -9.87 -4.01 -15.15
C GLN A 77 -10.42 -2.78 -14.41
N GLN A 78 -10.34 -2.81 -13.08
CA GLN A 78 -10.74 -1.72 -12.18
C GLN A 78 -9.56 -0.94 -11.63
N LYS A 79 -8.38 -1.54 -11.59
CA LYS A 79 -7.18 -0.94 -11.01
C LYS A 79 -5.98 -1.06 -11.96
N TYR A 80 -5.14 -0.03 -11.94
CA TYR A 80 -4.04 0.10 -12.88
C TYR A 80 -2.67 0.24 -12.21
N GLY A 81 -1.70 -0.47 -12.78
CA GLY A 81 -0.26 -0.45 -12.52
C GLY A 81 0.20 -0.95 -11.16
N LEU A 82 1.49 -0.77 -10.88
CA LEU A 82 2.18 -1.38 -9.74
C LEU A 82 1.51 -1.10 -8.38
N MET A 83 0.96 0.11 -8.22
CA MET A 83 0.25 0.57 -7.02
C MET A 83 -1.29 0.50 -7.11
N GLN A 84 -1.82 -0.16 -8.15
CA GLN A 84 -3.25 -0.47 -8.30
C GLN A 84 -4.19 0.73 -8.09
N ILE A 85 -3.94 1.80 -8.84
CA ILE A 85 -4.73 3.03 -8.79
C ILE A 85 -6.10 2.75 -9.42
N GLY A 86 -7.18 3.03 -8.68
CA GLY A 86 -8.55 2.76 -9.12
C GLY A 86 -8.95 3.63 -10.32
N ARG A 87 -9.70 3.04 -11.26
CA ARG A 87 -10.05 3.64 -12.55
C ARG A 87 -10.79 4.98 -12.47
N GLN A 88 -11.54 5.17 -11.38
CA GLN A 88 -12.29 6.39 -11.12
C GLN A 88 -11.40 7.58 -10.70
N ARG A 89 -10.15 7.31 -10.27
CA ARG A 89 -9.30 8.31 -9.66
C ARG A 89 -8.38 9.05 -10.63
N GLN A 90 -8.25 8.66 -11.92
CA GLN A 90 -7.32 9.37 -12.81
C GLN A 90 -7.47 9.16 -14.33
N TYR A 91 -7.11 10.24 -15.04
CA TYR A 91 -6.67 10.35 -16.43
C TYR A 91 -5.68 11.54 -16.53
N PRO A 92 -4.60 11.48 -17.33
CA PRO A 92 -4.07 10.32 -18.04
C PRO A 92 -3.20 9.42 -17.15
N TYR A 93 -3.14 8.12 -17.49
CA TYR A 93 -2.23 7.18 -16.84
C TYR A 93 -0.82 7.33 -17.42
N ALA A 94 0.19 7.34 -16.55
CA ALA A 94 1.55 7.02 -16.94
C ALA A 94 1.65 5.53 -17.31
N VAL A 95 2.78 5.09 -17.86
CA VAL A 95 3.01 3.66 -18.10
C VAL A 95 2.96 2.91 -16.76
N TRP A 96 2.21 1.80 -16.71
CA TRP A 96 1.83 1.08 -15.49
C TRP A 96 2.97 0.71 -14.52
N ASP A 97 4.22 0.61 -15.02
CA ASP A 97 5.42 0.28 -14.25
C ASP A 97 6.48 1.40 -14.23
N SER A 98 6.13 2.63 -14.61
CA SER A 98 7.08 3.75 -14.68
C SER A 98 7.27 4.48 -13.34
N GLU A 99 8.31 5.30 -13.27
CA GLU A 99 8.57 6.17 -12.10
C GLU A 99 7.41 7.15 -11.89
N GLU A 100 6.83 7.66 -12.97
CA GLU A 100 5.68 8.57 -12.94
C GLU A 100 4.43 7.88 -12.36
N HIS A 101 4.19 6.60 -12.68
CA HIS A 101 3.10 5.83 -12.09
C HIS A 101 3.30 5.63 -10.58
N ILE A 102 4.53 5.29 -10.17
CA ILE A 102 4.89 5.15 -8.75
C ILE A 102 4.71 6.48 -8.02
N ASN A 103 5.10 7.60 -8.64
CA ASN A 103 4.91 8.95 -8.10
C ASN A 103 3.43 9.31 -7.93
N GLN A 104 2.61 8.99 -8.93
CA GLN A 104 1.18 9.24 -8.91
C GLN A 104 0.49 8.46 -7.79
N GLY A 105 0.75 7.15 -7.68
CA GLY A 105 0.21 6.31 -6.60
C GLY A 105 0.67 6.75 -5.22
N SER A 106 1.94 7.12 -5.08
CA SER A 106 2.51 7.61 -3.81
C SER A 106 1.96 8.98 -3.41
N THR A 107 1.63 9.84 -4.37
CA THR A 107 0.98 11.13 -4.09
C THR A 107 -0.44 10.91 -3.54
N ILE A 108 -1.20 9.98 -4.13
CA ILE A 108 -2.52 9.59 -3.61
C ILE A 108 -2.40 9.05 -2.18
N LEU A 109 -1.39 8.23 -1.91
CA LEU A 109 -1.10 7.72 -0.57
C LEU A 109 -0.85 8.86 0.43
N VAL A 110 0.00 9.82 0.09
CA VAL A 110 0.28 10.99 0.96
C VAL A 110 -1.00 11.76 1.27
N LEU A 111 -1.85 12.00 0.25
CA LEU A 111 -3.13 12.69 0.44
C LEU A 111 -4.03 11.91 1.41
N ALA A 112 -4.14 10.59 1.24
CA ALA A 112 -4.92 9.74 2.14
C ALA A 112 -4.37 9.75 3.58
N LEU A 113 -3.04 9.65 3.76
CA LEU A 113 -2.41 9.72 5.09
C LEU A 113 -2.66 11.06 5.77
N ASN A 114 -2.57 12.16 5.03
CA ASN A 114 -2.85 13.50 5.55
C ASN A 114 -4.32 13.65 5.96
N GLU A 115 -5.24 13.06 5.20
CA GLU A 115 -6.66 13.06 5.55
C GLU A 115 -6.94 12.27 6.83
N VAL A 116 -6.30 11.10 7.01
CA VAL A 116 -6.38 10.31 8.25
C VAL A 116 -5.82 11.09 9.43
N ARG A 117 -4.67 11.77 9.26
CA ARG A 117 -4.09 12.63 10.32
C ARG A 117 -5.01 13.77 10.71
N ALA A 118 -5.64 14.43 9.74
CA ALA A 118 -6.57 15.52 9.99
C ALA A 118 -7.80 15.05 10.78
N ARG A 119 -8.32 13.84 10.47
CA ARG A 119 -9.46 13.25 11.17
C ARG A 119 -9.10 12.66 12.54
N HIS A 120 -7.86 12.23 12.73
CA HIS A 120 -7.41 11.56 13.94
C HIS A 120 -6.07 12.11 14.46
N PRO A 121 -6.03 13.39 14.89
CA PRO A 121 -4.78 14.07 15.25
C PRO A 121 -4.06 13.47 16.46
N THR A 122 -4.76 12.69 17.29
CA THR A 122 -4.21 12.04 18.48
C THR A 122 -3.70 10.61 18.24
N TRP A 123 -3.81 10.09 17.01
CA TRP A 123 -3.36 8.73 16.69
C TRP A 123 -1.86 8.67 16.44
N THR A 124 -1.20 7.66 17.02
CA THR A 124 0.19 7.31 16.70
C THR A 124 0.31 6.79 15.26
N TRP A 125 1.50 6.88 14.68
CA TRP A 125 1.79 6.44 13.30
C TRP A 125 1.34 5.00 13.00
N ASP A 126 1.62 4.05 13.89
CA ASP A 126 1.20 2.65 13.72
C ASP A 126 -0.32 2.48 13.62
N ARG A 127 -1.08 3.40 14.22
CA ARG A 127 -2.54 3.37 14.17
C ARG A 127 -3.08 4.06 12.92
N GLN A 128 -2.33 4.98 12.31
CA GLN A 128 -2.69 5.62 11.05
C GLN A 128 -2.49 4.70 9.83
N LEU A 129 -1.61 3.70 9.96
CA LEU A 129 -1.31 2.71 8.91
C LEU A 129 -2.08 1.38 9.07
N ARG A 130 -3.02 1.31 10.03
CA ARG A 130 -3.93 0.15 10.21
C ARG A 130 -5.14 0.25 9.31
#